data_AF-A0A957U874-F1
#
_entry.id   AF-A0A957U874-F1
#
_cell.length_a   1.000
_cell.length_b   1.000
_cell.length_c   1.000
_cell.angle_alpha   90.00
_cell.angle_beta   90.00
_cell.angle_gamma   90.00
#
_symmetry.space_group_name_H-M   'P 1'
#
loop_
_entity.id
_entity.type
_entity.pdbx_description
1 polymer ?
#
loop_
_entity_poly.entity_id
_entity_poly.type
_entity_poly.pdbx_seq_one_letter_code
_entity_poly.pdbx_strand_id
1 'polypeptide(L)' 'MRHRVYGRHLGRNSAQRKALFRNLVRELYLHERIITTEAKARAIRSDAERLITKAKRGVGAEGSRVHAQRQVV' A
#
# COMPACT_ATOMS: atom_id res chain seq x y z
N MET A 1 10.95 18.37 17.23
CA MET A 1 10.18 17.59 16.22
C MET A 1 10.92 17.62 14.89
N ARG A 2 10.91 16.53 14.11
CA ARG A 2 11.41 16.58 12.73
C ARG A 2 10.34 17.22 11.84
N HIS A 3 10.57 18.43 11.36
CA HIS A 3 9.63 19.13 10.47
C HIS A 3 9.63 18.51 9.08
N ARG A 4 8.45 18.50 8.42
CA ARG A 4 8.25 18.04 7.03
C ARG A 4 8.62 16.56 6.76
N VAL A 5 8.72 15.72 7.78
CA VAL A 5 8.91 14.28 7.60
C VAL A 5 7.56 13.59 7.57
N TYR A 6 7.21 13.03 6.41
CA TYR A 6 5.98 12.26 6.21
C TYR A 6 6.23 10.77 6.36
N GLY A 7 5.24 10.05 6.89
CA GLY A 7 5.26 8.59 7.02
C GLY A 7 5.88 8.08 8.32
N ARG A 8 5.70 6.78 8.59
CA ARG A 8 6.20 6.09 9.79
C ARG A 8 7.37 5.17 9.45
N HIS A 9 8.51 5.33 10.12
CA HIS A 9 9.70 4.49 9.91
C HIS A 9 9.59 3.09 10.54
N LEU A 10 8.80 2.94 11.61
CA LEU A 10 8.57 1.67 12.33
C LEU A 10 9.86 0.94 12.77
N GLY A 11 10.93 1.70 13.05
CA GLY A 11 12.24 1.16 13.46
C GLY A 11 12.92 0.30 12.39
N ARG A 12 12.57 0.47 11.11
CA ARG A 12 13.07 -0.38 10.01
C ARG A 12 13.80 0.43 8.95
N ASN A 13 14.79 -0.21 8.31
CA ASN A 13 15.43 0.36 7.13
C ASN A 13 14.45 0.43 5.94
N SER A 14 14.87 1.11 4.86
CA SER A 14 14.01 1.34 3.68
C SER A 14 13.50 0.03 3.06
N ALA A 15 14.40 -0.94 2.83
CA ALA A 15 14.07 -2.20 2.17
C ALA A 15 13.08 -3.04 3.00
N GLN A 16 13.35 -3.20 4.29
CA GLN A 16 12.49 -3.91 5.23
C GLN A 16 11.12 -3.26 5.34
N ARG A 17 11.06 -1.92 5.37
CA ARG A 17 9.78 -1.19 5.44
C ARG A 17 8.96 -1.38 4.16
N LYS A 18 9.59 -1.31 2.99
CA LYS A 18 8.93 -1.57 1.71
C LYS A 18 8.38 -3.00 1.63
N ALA A 19 9.15 -3.99 2.07
CA ALA A 19 8.71 -5.38 2.12
C ALA A 19 7.53 -5.57 3.09
N LEU A 20 7.61 -5.00 4.30
CA LEU A 20 6.55 -5.05 5.29
C LEU A 20 5.24 -4.47 4.75
N PHE A 21 5.27 -3.30 4.12
CA PHE A 21 4.07 -2.65 3.61
C PHE A 21 3.45 -3.46 2.47
N ARG A 22 4.25 -3.96 1.54
CA ARG A 22 3.78 -4.85 0.47
C ARG A 22 3.09 -6.09 1.02
N ASN A 23 3.69 -6.74 2.02
CA ASN A 23 3.11 -7.95 2.62
C ASN A 23 1.80 -7.62 3.34
N LEU A 24 1.75 -6.60 4.19
CA LEU A 24 0.53 -6.24 4.91
C LEU A 24 -0.63 -5.87 3.97
N VAL A 25 -0.34 -5.13 2.90
CA VAL A 25 -1.35 -4.76 1.90
C VAL A 25 -1.82 -5.99 1.13
N ARG A 26 -0.91 -6.91 0.77
CA ARG A 26 -1.25 -8.19 0.13
C ARG A 26 -2.16 -9.02 1.03
N GLU A 27 -1.78 -9.24 2.28
CA GLU A 27 -2.58 -10.01 3.24
C GLU A 27 -3.95 -9.37 3.48
N LEU A 28 -4.02 -8.03 3.54
CA LEU A 28 -5.29 -7.31 3.64
C LEU A 28 -6.23 -7.60 2.45
N TYR A 29 -5.71 -7.68 1.23
CA TYR A 29 -6.54 -8.00 0.07
C TYR A 29 -6.92 -9.47 -0.04
N LEU A 30 -6.03 -10.38 0.40
CA LEU A 30 -6.30 -11.82 0.35
C LEU A 30 -7.33 -12.25 1.40
N HIS A 31 -7.30 -11.62 2.57
CA HIS A 31 -8.11 -12.04 3.73
C HIS A 31 -9.21 -11.03 4.09
N GLU A 32 -9.32 -9.92 3.37
CA GLU A 32 -10.25 -8.79 3.56
C GLU A 32 -10.13 -8.05 4.91
N ARG A 33 -9.55 -8.70 5.92
CA ARG A 33 -9.31 -8.18 7.26
C ARG A 33 -8.05 -8.83 7.84
N ILE A 34 -7.23 -8.02 8.48
CA ILE A 34 -6.03 -8.49 9.20
C ILE A 34 -5.94 -7.83 10.58
N ILE A 35 -5.31 -8.52 11.52
CA ILE A 35 -4.99 -7.97 12.84
C ILE A 35 -3.52 -7.54 12.83
N THR A 36 -3.25 -6.29 13.19
CA THR A 36 -1.89 -5.73 13.23
C THR A 36 -1.80 -4.59 14.23
N THR A 37 -0.61 -4.01 14.41
CA THR A 37 -0.46 -2.87 15.33
C THR A 37 -1.04 -1.60 14.71
N GLU A 38 -1.57 -0.71 15.55
CA GLU A 38 -2.18 0.54 15.09
C GLU A 38 -1.22 1.37 14.22
N ALA A 39 0.05 1.46 14.60
CA ALA A 39 1.08 2.16 13.84
C ALA A 39 1.28 1.58 12.43
N LYS A 40 1.21 0.24 12.28
CA LYS A 40 1.30 -0.43 10.97
C LYS A 40 0.03 -0.19 10.15
N ALA A 41 -1.14 -0.36 10.75
CA ALA A 41 -2.43 -0.15 10.09
C ALA A 41 -2.57 1.28 9.55
N ARG A 42 -2.23 2.29 10.35
CA ARG A 42 -2.27 3.69 9.92
C ARG A 42 -1.19 4.03 8.88
N ALA A 43 -0.12 3.24 8.76
CA ALA A 43 0.92 3.48 7.77
C ALA A 43 0.54 2.94 6.38
N ILE A 44 -0.11 1.77 6.31
CA ILE A 44 -0.47 1.12 5.03
C ILE A 44 -1.78 1.63 4.41
N ARG A 45 -2.57 2.42 5.14
CA ARG A 45 -3.90 2.88 4.71
C ARG A 45 -3.87 3.61 3.36
N SER A 46 -2.97 4.57 3.20
CA SER A 46 -2.85 5.35 1.96
C SER A 46 -2.28 4.55 0.78
N ASP A 47 -1.48 3.52 1.05
CA ASP A 47 -1.03 2.57 0.03
C ASP A 47 -2.19 1.70 -0.46
N ALA A 48 -3.00 1.18 0.46
CA ALA A 48 -4.18 0.37 0.13
C ALA A 48 -5.21 1.17 -0.70
N GLU A 49 -5.64 2.33 -0.23
CA GLU A 49 -6.63 3.16 -0.94
C GLU A 49 -6.18 3.56 -2.36
N ARG A 50 -4.90 3.88 -2.53
CA ARG A 50 -4.32 4.20 -3.84
C ARG A 50 -4.35 3.01 -4.79
N LEU A 51 -4.10 1.79 -4.30
CA LEU A 51 -4.20 0.58 -5.11
C LEU A 51 -5.63 0.29 -5.54
N ILE A 52 -6.61 0.45 -4.63
CA ILE A 52 -8.04 0.32 -4.98
C ILE A 52 -8.41 1.35 -6.06
N THR A 53 -7.95 2.59 -5.92
CA THR A 53 -8.21 3.67 -6.89
C THR A 53 -7.64 3.33 -8.26
N LYS A 54 -6.41 2.84 -8.33
CA LYS A 54 -5.77 2.39 -9.58
C LYS A 54 -6.53 1.20 -10.19
N ALA A 55 -6.91 0.22 -9.38
CA ALA A 55 -7.67 -0.94 -9.82
C ALA A 55 -9.02 -0.52 -10.43
N LYS A 56 -9.79 0.35 -9.76
CA LYS A 56 -11.07 0.87 -10.27
C LYS A 56 -10.90 1.62 -11.60
N ARG A 57 -9.90 2.48 -11.72
CA ARG A 57 -9.61 3.21 -12.96
C ARG A 57 -9.20 2.27 -14.09
N GLY A 58 -8.42 1.23 -13.80
CA GLY A 58 -8.03 0.22 -14.80
C GLY A 58 -9.17 -0.68 -15.26
N VAL A 59 -10.23 -0.84 -14.46
CA VAL A 59 -11.45 -1.57 -14.85
C VAL A 59 -12.37 -0.70 -15.71
N GLY A 60 -12.50 0.59 -15.39
CA GLY A 60 -13.40 1.52 -16.08
C GLY A 60 -12.81 2.24 -17.31
N ALA A 61 -11.49 2.22 -17.50
CA ALA A 61 -10.85 2.86 -18.64
C ALA A 61 -10.56 1.86 -19.76
N GLU A 62 -10.90 2.22 -21.00
CA GLU A 62 -10.42 1.57 -22.24
C GLU A 62 -8.90 1.76 -22.49
N GLY A 63 -8.15 2.18 -21.47
CA GLY A 63 -6.70 2.32 -21.52
C GLY A 63 -5.99 1.02 -21.13
N SER A 64 -4.89 0.72 -21.84
CA SER A 64 -4.06 -0.48 -21.70
C SER A 64 -4.00 -1.05 -20.26
N ARG A 65 -4.78 -2.12 -20.02
CA ARG A 65 -4.82 -2.90 -18.77
C ARG A 65 -3.42 -3.26 -18.26
N VAL A 66 -2.49 -3.47 -19.19
CA VAL A 66 -1.08 -3.81 -18.93
C VAL A 66 -0.36 -2.71 -18.15
N HIS A 67 -0.60 -1.43 -18.46
CA HIS A 67 0.06 -0.32 -17.76
C HIS A 67 -0.45 -0.17 -16.32
N ALA A 68 -1.77 -0.34 -16.12
CA ALA A 68 -2.37 -0.34 -14.78
C ALA A 68 -1.82 -1.48 -13.92
N GLN A 69 -1.67 -2.68 -14.49
CA GLN A 69 -1.12 -3.86 -13.80
C GLN A 69 0.36 -3.69 -13.42
N ARG A 70 1.20 -3.13 -14.30
CA ARG A 70 2.63 -2.89 -14.02
C ARG A 70 2.88 -1.95 -12.84
N GLN A 71 1.94 -1.04 -12.57
CA GLN A 71 2.08 -0.08 -11.46
C GLN A 71 1.70 -0.63 -10.08
N VAL A 72 1.16 -1.86 -10.01
CA VAL A 72 0.70 -2.51 -8.78
C VAL A 72 1.74 -3.49 -8.22
N VAL A 73 2.75 -3.87 -9.02
CA VAL A 73 3.83 -4.83 -8.68
C VAL A 73 5.05 -4.14 -8.05
#